data_AF-A0A1S1YVG6-F1
#
_entry.id   AF-A0A1S1YVG6-F1
#
_cell.length_a   1.000
_cell.length_b   1.000
_cell.length_c   1.000
_cell.angle_alpha   90.00
_cell.angle_beta   90.00
_cell.angle_gamma   90.00
#
_symmetry.space_group_name_H-M   'P 1'
#
loop_
_entity.id
_entity.type
_entity.pdbx_description
1 polymer ?
#
loop_
_entity_poly.entity_id
_entity_poly.type
_entity_poly.pdbx_seq_one_letter_code
_entity_poly.pdbx_strand_id
1 'polypeptide(L)'
;MNVRIAIGLVLLGAAILIYGVSAPKVNNEADALEKAILNQDNLHIVEGVVDSSNFLIESFLVIASKEEFTGAGKHNGFKSVEKKVQDLKVKTPKGIELLVFDQVPWRGEDVAHILLEEKTSSNAPIQWLGLRQGGRIIAVGEKQNDKVYVKYAYAGDLKDYLNLLEEGSKVLNIVCAILAFIGLPLFLWGVIKK
;
A
#
# COMPACT_ATOMS: atom_id res chain seq x y z
N MET A 1 21.68 -2.40 35.44
CA MET A 1 21.91 -2.60 33.99
C MET A 1 22.44 -1.29 33.43
N ASN A 2 23.59 -1.30 32.74
CA ASN A 2 24.21 -0.07 32.23
C ASN A 2 23.27 0.56 31.19
N VAL A 3 22.86 1.82 31.35
CA VAL A 3 21.82 2.49 30.52
C VAL A 3 22.13 2.37 29.02
N ARG A 4 23.41 2.34 28.66
CA ARG A 4 23.91 2.16 27.29
C ARG A 4 23.56 0.79 26.69
N ILE A 5 23.62 -0.28 27.48
CA ILE A 5 23.22 -1.63 27.04
C ILE A 5 21.71 -1.66 26.77
N ALA A 6 20.91 -1.04 27.65
CA ALA A 6 19.47 -0.98 27.50
C ALA A 6 19.06 -0.25 26.22
N ILE A 7 19.65 0.93 25.96
CA ILE A 7 19.38 1.71 24.74
C ILE A 7 19.84 0.96 23.49
N GLY A 8 21.04 0.35 23.51
CA GLY A 8 21.55 -0.43 22.38
C GLY A 8 20.64 -1.60 22.01
N LEU A 9 20.14 -2.35 23.01
CA LEU A 9 19.20 -3.46 22.79
C LEU A 9 17.86 -2.98 22.24
N VAL A 10 17.32 -1.86 22.72
CA VAL A 10 16.06 -1.30 22.22
C VAL A 10 16.20 -0.89 20.76
N LEU A 11 17.27 -0.22 20.37
CA LEU A 11 17.49 0.23 18.99
C LEU A 11 17.68 -0.95 18.03
N LEU A 12 18.48 -1.95 18.42
CA LEU A 12 18.66 -3.17 17.62
C LEU A 12 17.37 -3.98 17.51
N GLY A 13 16.65 -4.15 18.62
CA GLY A 13 15.36 -4.82 18.64
C GLY A 13 14.32 -4.14 17.76
N ALA A 14 14.26 -2.80 17.82
CA ALA A 14 13.38 -2.01 16.95
C ALA A 14 13.74 -2.18 15.46
N ALA A 15 15.03 -2.12 15.11
CA ALA A 15 15.48 -2.32 13.73
C ALA A 15 15.07 -3.70 13.18
N ILE A 16 15.29 -4.77 13.95
CA ILE A 16 14.92 -6.14 13.58
C ILE A 16 13.41 -6.27 13.39
N LEU A 17 12.62 -5.72 14.32
CA LEU A 17 11.15 -5.79 14.26
C LEU A 17 10.59 -5.01 13.06
N ILE A 18 11.08 -3.78 12.85
CA ILE A 18 10.65 -2.95 11.72
C ILE A 18 10.99 -3.64 10.39
N TYR A 19 12.23 -4.12 10.24
CA TYR A 19 12.68 -4.81 9.04
C TYR A 19 11.90 -6.10 8.81
N GLY A 20 11.79 -6.96 9.83
CA GLY A 20 11.12 -8.26 9.74
C GLY A 20 9.64 -8.18 9.39
N VAL A 21 8.95 -7.11 9.81
CA VAL A 21 7.52 -6.92 9.48
C VAL A 21 7.33 -6.20 8.13
N SER A 22 8.19 -5.26 7.80
CA SER A 22 7.99 -4.36 6.65
C SER A 22 8.62 -4.89 5.36
N ALA A 23 9.81 -5.51 5.45
CA ALA A 23 10.54 -6.00 4.29
C ALA A 23 9.77 -7.06 3.52
N PRO A 24 9.14 -8.07 4.16
CA PRO A 24 8.36 -9.06 3.41
C PRO A 24 7.19 -8.45 2.63
N LYS A 25 6.56 -7.40 3.14
CA LYS A 25 5.42 -6.77 2.46
C LYS A 25 5.85 -6.06 1.17
N VAL A 26 6.90 -5.24 1.26
CA VAL A 26 7.43 -4.50 0.10
C VAL A 26 8.05 -5.47 -0.91
N ASN A 27 8.82 -6.44 -0.43
CA ASN A 27 9.50 -7.39 -1.30
C ASN A 27 8.53 -8.34 -2.01
N ASN A 28 7.48 -8.85 -1.32
CA ASN A 28 6.50 -9.72 -1.96
C ASN A 28 5.68 -8.98 -3.03
N GLU A 29 5.37 -7.71 -2.79
CA GLU A 29 4.67 -6.88 -3.76
C GLU A 29 5.55 -6.58 -4.99
N ALA A 30 6.82 -6.22 -4.78
CA ALA A 30 7.79 -6.02 -5.85
C ALA A 30 8.05 -7.31 -6.66
N ASP A 31 8.24 -8.44 -5.98
CA ASP A 31 8.40 -9.76 -6.61
C ASP A 31 7.16 -10.15 -7.44
N ALA A 32 5.95 -9.94 -6.90
CA ALA A 32 4.73 -10.22 -7.63
C ALA A 32 4.58 -9.33 -8.88
N LEU A 33 4.94 -8.04 -8.78
CA LEU A 33 4.93 -7.12 -9.91
C LEU A 33 5.95 -7.52 -10.98
N GLU A 34 7.18 -7.85 -10.58
CA GLU A 34 8.23 -8.33 -11.49
C GLU A 34 7.80 -9.61 -12.21
N LYS A 35 7.31 -10.60 -11.46
CA LYS A 35 6.78 -11.84 -12.03
C LYS A 35 5.63 -11.61 -12.99
N ALA A 36 4.72 -10.69 -12.68
CA ALA A 36 3.61 -10.34 -13.57
C ALA A 36 4.10 -9.68 -14.87
N ILE A 37 5.11 -8.80 -14.80
CA ILE A 37 5.76 -8.19 -15.98
C ILE A 37 6.44 -9.27 -16.84
N LEU A 38 7.10 -10.23 -16.21
CA LEU A 38 7.77 -11.36 -16.88
C LEU A 38 6.81 -12.49 -17.29
N ASN A 39 5.51 -12.37 -17.01
CA ASN A 39 4.47 -13.39 -17.22
C ASN A 39 4.79 -14.75 -16.57
N GLN A 40 5.22 -14.73 -15.31
CA GLN A 40 5.56 -15.90 -14.49
C GLN A 40 4.51 -16.16 -13.40
N ASP A 41 4.53 -17.36 -12.81
CA ASP A 41 3.70 -17.76 -11.66
C ASP A 41 2.19 -17.52 -11.83
N ASN A 42 1.68 -17.55 -13.06
CA ASN A 42 0.28 -17.25 -13.41
C ASN A 42 -0.18 -15.85 -12.95
N LEU A 43 0.75 -14.94 -12.69
CA LEU A 43 0.46 -13.56 -12.35
C LEU A 43 0.26 -12.76 -13.63
N HIS A 44 -0.80 -11.95 -13.63
CA HIS A 44 -1.18 -11.09 -14.72
C HIS A 44 -1.11 -9.64 -14.27
N ILE A 45 -0.45 -8.81 -15.10
CA ILE A 45 -0.44 -7.38 -14.94
C ILE A 45 -1.48 -6.76 -15.86
N VAL A 46 -2.33 -5.91 -15.28
CA VAL A 46 -3.32 -5.12 -16.00
C VAL A 46 -2.95 -3.66 -15.86
N GLU A 47 -2.62 -3.04 -16.99
CA GLU A 47 -2.35 -1.61 -17.12
C GLU A 47 -3.46 -1.01 -17.97
N GLY A 48 -4.25 -0.09 -17.39
CA GLY A 48 -5.34 0.50 -18.12
C GLY A 48 -6.05 1.63 -17.38
N VAL A 49 -7.20 2.00 -17.93
CA VAL A 49 -8.03 3.10 -17.44
C VAL A 49 -9.39 2.55 -17.02
N VAL A 50 -9.89 2.98 -15.86
CA VAL A 50 -11.23 2.65 -15.37
C VAL A 50 -12.27 3.09 -16.39
N ASP A 51 -13.02 2.12 -16.91
CA ASP A 51 -13.99 2.36 -17.99
C ASP A 51 -15.18 3.21 -17.50
N SER A 52 -15.74 4.04 -18.39
CA SER A 52 -16.89 4.90 -18.07
C SER A 52 -18.21 4.14 -17.93
N SER A 53 -18.28 2.86 -18.32
CA SER A 53 -19.45 2.01 -18.13
C SER A 53 -19.55 1.39 -16.73
N ASN A 54 -18.54 1.58 -15.87
CA ASN A 54 -18.63 1.15 -14.47
C ASN A 54 -19.70 1.94 -13.72
N PHE A 55 -20.47 1.27 -12.86
CA PHE A 55 -21.50 1.94 -12.07
C PHE A 55 -20.87 2.89 -11.05
N LEU A 56 -21.42 4.08 -10.90
CA LEU A 56 -21.00 5.03 -9.87
C LEU A 56 -21.64 4.65 -8.55
N ILE A 57 -20.82 4.36 -7.54
CA ILE A 57 -21.29 3.95 -6.22
C ILE A 57 -21.53 5.16 -5.33
N GLU A 58 -20.54 6.06 -5.23
CA GLU A 58 -20.60 7.23 -4.33
C GLU A 58 -20.01 8.46 -5.00
N SER A 59 -20.81 9.52 -5.12
CA SER A 59 -20.49 10.75 -5.84
C SER A 59 -20.07 10.49 -7.31
N PHE A 60 -18.81 10.09 -7.51
CA PHE A 60 -18.18 9.78 -8.81
C PHE A 60 -17.19 8.60 -8.72
N LEU A 61 -17.18 7.89 -7.59
CA LEU A 61 -16.32 6.74 -7.35
C LEU A 61 -16.97 5.45 -7.84
N VAL A 62 -16.15 4.55 -8.36
CA VAL A 62 -16.55 3.21 -8.81
C VAL A 62 -16.14 2.12 -7.84
N ILE A 63 -15.17 2.37 -6.98
CA ILE A 63 -14.88 1.57 -5.78
C ILE A 63 -14.50 2.55 -4.69
N ALA A 64 -15.01 2.36 -3.48
CA ALA A 64 -14.89 3.35 -2.41
C ALA A 64 -14.74 2.69 -1.02
N SER A 65 -13.95 3.33 -0.17
CA SER A 65 -13.75 3.03 1.24
C SER A 65 -14.11 4.29 2.02
N LYS A 66 -15.11 4.22 2.91
CA LYS A 66 -15.37 5.29 3.88
C LYS A 66 -14.37 5.12 4.99
N GLU A 67 -13.64 6.17 5.31
CA GLU A 67 -12.59 6.11 6.30
C GLU A 67 -12.70 7.22 7.33
N GLU A 68 -12.48 6.85 8.58
CA GLU A 68 -12.45 7.78 9.71
C GLU A 68 -11.02 8.05 10.13
N PHE A 69 -10.71 9.31 10.44
CA PHE A 69 -9.40 9.64 10.97
C PHE A 69 -9.25 9.15 12.42
N THR A 70 -8.23 8.33 12.66
CA THR A 70 -7.92 7.71 13.95
C THR A 70 -6.58 8.18 14.54
N GLY A 71 -5.88 9.10 13.87
CA GLY A 71 -4.61 9.71 14.32
C GLY A 71 -3.43 9.38 13.40
N ALA A 72 -2.34 10.18 13.45
CA ALA A 72 -1.17 9.99 12.60
C ALA A 72 -0.49 8.63 12.86
N GLY A 73 -0.72 7.66 11.98
CA GLY A 73 -0.28 6.27 12.15
C GLY A 73 -0.58 5.41 10.94
N LYS A 74 -1.03 4.17 11.16
CA LYS A 74 -1.36 3.18 10.12
C LYS A 74 -2.34 3.78 9.10
N HIS A 75 -2.17 3.49 7.80
CA HIS A 75 -3.06 3.93 6.71
C HIS A 75 -3.22 5.47 6.60
N ASN A 76 -2.13 6.23 6.70
CA ASN A 76 -2.16 7.71 6.73
C ASN A 76 -3.07 8.29 7.83
N GLY A 77 -3.32 7.48 8.86
CA GLY A 77 -4.19 7.83 9.98
C GLY A 77 -5.69 7.67 9.74
N PHE A 78 -6.10 7.05 8.63
CA PHE A 78 -7.50 6.78 8.32
C PHE A 78 -7.81 5.28 8.45
N LYS A 79 -8.96 4.94 9.04
CA LYS A 79 -9.42 3.56 9.20
C LYS A 79 -10.70 3.36 8.41
N SER A 80 -10.72 2.36 7.53
CA SER A 80 -11.93 1.96 6.80
C SER A 80 -13.03 1.50 7.75
N VAL A 81 -14.20 2.11 7.62
CA VAL A 81 -15.43 1.79 8.36
C VAL A 81 -16.51 1.19 7.46
N GLU A 82 -16.47 1.52 6.17
CA GLU A 82 -17.37 0.97 5.17
C GLU A 82 -16.61 0.76 3.86
N LYS A 83 -16.90 -0.32 3.13
CA LYS A 83 -16.32 -0.60 1.82
C LYS A 83 -17.42 -0.89 0.83
N LYS A 84 -17.32 -0.27 -0.34
CA LYS A 84 -18.18 -0.50 -1.47
C LYS A 84 -17.29 -0.89 -2.66
N VAL A 85 -17.18 -2.19 -2.87
CA VAL A 85 -16.40 -2.79 -3.95
C VAL A 85 -17.33 -3.43 -4.97
N GLN A 86 -16.94 -3.38 -6.23
CA GLN A 86 -17.60 -4.06 -7.34
C GLN A 86 -16.52 -4.55 -8.31
N ASP A 87 -16.93 -5.44 -9.22
CA ASP A 87 -16.07 -5.81 -10.35
C ASP A 87 -15.82 -4.57 -11.23
N LEU A 88 -14.56 -4.29 -11.49
CA LEU A 88 -14.14 -3.09 -12.21
C LEU A 88 -13.79 -3.43 -13.65
N LYS A 89 -14.49 -2.81 -14.60
CA LYS A 89 -14.12 -2.82 -16.02
C LYS A 89 -12.97 -1.86 -16.25
N VAL A 90 -11.85 -2.37 -16.74
CA VAL A 90 -10.68 -1.57 -17.08
C VAL A 90 -10.40 -1.71 -18.56
N LYS A 91 -10.29 -0.58 -19.25
CA LYS A 91 -9.91 -0.51 -20.65
C LYS A 91 -8.39 -0.56 -20.77
N THR A 92 -7.89 -1.62 -21.39
CA THR A 92 -6.47 -1.83 -21.70
C THR A 92 -6.27 -1.73 -23.22
N PRO A 93 -5.02 -1.67 -23.71
CA PRO A 93 -4.75 -1.76 -25.15
C PRO A 93 -5.25 -3.07 -25.80
N LYS A 94 -5.47 -4.13 -25.00
CA LYS A 94 -5.91 -5.45 -25.47
C LYS A 94 -7.44 -5.62 -25.45
N GLY A 95 -8.17 -4.71 -24.82
CA GLY A 95 -9.63 -4.79 -24.70
C GLY A 95 -10.12 -4.34 -23.31
N ILE A 96 -11.30 -4.81 -22.92
CA ILE A 96 -11.84 -4.58 -21.58
C ILE A 96 -11.51 -5.80 -20.72
N GLU A 97 -10.92 -5.57 -19.56
CA GLU A 97 -10.64 -6.57 -18.55
C GLU A 97 -11.48 -6.33 -17.30
N LEU A 98 -11.95 -7.40 -16.66
CA LEU A 98 -12.72 -7.36 -15.43
C LEU A 98 -11.81 -7.66 -14.25
N LEU A 99 -11.67 -6.70 -13.35
CA LEU A 99 -10.87 -6.81 -12.13
C LEU A 99 -11.78 -7.04 -10.92
N VAL A 100 -11.46 -8.04 -10.11
CA VAL A 100 -12.15 -8.34 -8.85
C VAL A 100 -11.28 -7.85 -7.71
N PHE A 101 -11.81 -6.94 -6.88
CA PHE A 101 -11.09 -6.33 -5.76
C PHE A 101 -11.63 -6.83 -4.42
N ASP A 102 -10.75 -7.36 -3.59
CA ASP A 102 -11.05 -7.61 -2.16
C ASP A 102 -10.89 -6.32 -1.33
N GLN A 103 -10.08 -5.38 -1.82
CA GLN A 103 -9.75 -4.12 -1.14
C GLN A 103 -9.68 -2.96 -2.12
N VAL A 104 -10.03 -1.77 -1.64
CA VAL A 104 -9.93 -0.53 -2.41
C VAL A 104 -8.44 -0.15 -2.54
N PRO A 105 -7.96 0.22 -3.74
CA PRO A 105 -6.63 0.77 -3.92
C PRO A 105 -6.46 2.03 -3.07
N TRP A 106 -5.42 2.04 -2.26
CA TRP A 106 -5.16 3.05 -1.23
C TRP A 106 -3.87 3.84 -1.50
N ARG A 107 -3.24 3.59 -2.65
CA ARG A 107 -1.99 4.23 -3.09
C ARG A 107 -2.08 4.60 -4.57
N GLY A 108 -1.44 5.72 -4.89
CA GLY A 108 -1.34 6.25 -6.24
C GLY A 108 -2.00 7.60 -6.40
N GLU A 109 -1.56 8.35 -7.39
CA GLU A 109 -1.98 9.72 -7.67
C GLU A 109 -3.43 9.84 -8.15
N ASP A 110 -3.96 8.78 -8.78
CA ASP A 110 -5.33 8.75 -9.27
C ASP A 110 -6.32 8.24 -8.19
N VAL A 111 -5.86 7.97 -6.97
CA VAL A 111 -6.75 7.73 -5.81
C VAL A 111 -7.42 9.06 -5.44
N ALA A 112 -8.75 9.07 -5.49
CA ALA A 112 -9.54 10.20 -5.06
C ALA A 112 -9.77 10.17 -3.55
N HIS A 113 -9.55 11.31 -2.91
CA HIS A 113 -9.85 11.56 -1.51
C HIS A 113 -10.92 12.66 -1.42
N ILE A 114 -12.05 12.36 -0.80
CA ILE A 114 -13.19 13.28 -0.68
C ILE A 114 -13.54 13.42 0.80
N LEU A 115 -13.20 14.56 1.40
CA LEU A 115 -13.61 14.86 2.77
C LEU A 115 -15.13 15.01 2.84
N LEU A 116 -15.73 14.38 3.85
CA LEU A 116 -17.15 14.47 4.13
C LEU A 116 -17.43 15.58 5.15
N GLU A 117 -18.62 16.17 5.05
CA GLU A 117 -19.13 17.09 6.08
C GLU A 117 -19.42 16.35 7.40
N GLU A 118 -19.75 15.07 7.30
CA GLU A 118 -19.91 14.17 8.44
C GLU A 118 -18.60 14.04 9.23
N LYS A 119 -18.72 14.04 10.56
CA LYS A 119 -17.62 13.82 11.49
C LYS A 119 -17.98 12.73 12.47
N THR A 120 -16.96 12.09 13.03
CA THR A 120 -17.17 11.13 14.11
C THR A 120 -17.70 11.81 15.37
N SER A 121 -18.18 11.03 16.34
CA SER A 121 -18.58 11.53 17.66
C SER A 121 -17.46 12.27 18.40
N SER A 122 -16.19 11.97 18.09
CA SER A 122 -15.02 12.68 18.60
C SER A 122 -14.57 13.86 17.73
N ASN A 123 -15.42 14.33 16.81
CA ASN A 123 -15.15 15.42 15.87
C ASN A 123 -13.95 15.15 14.93
N ALA A 124 -13.66 13.88 14.63
CA ALA A 124 -12.62 13.51 13.68
C ALA A 124 -13.16 13.55 12.24
N PRO A 125 -12.35 13.95 11.25
CA PRO A 125 -12.77 14.00 9.85
C PRO A 125 -13.02 12.60 9.29
N ILE A 126 -13.97 12.52 8.36
CA ILE A 126 -14.30 11.33 7.58
C ILE A 126 -14.05 11.64 6.11
N GLN A 127 -13.58 10.64 5.35
CA GLN A 127 -13.41 10.77 3.91
C GLN A 127 -13.96 9.55 3.16
N TRP A 128 -14.31 9.75 1.89
CA TRP A 128 -14.28 8.67 0.91
C TRP A 128 -12.90 8.61 0.26
N LEU A 129 -12.37 7.40 0.17
CA LEU A 129 -11.16 7.06 -0.57
C LEU A 129 -11.52 6.06 -1.66
N GLY A 130 -11.05 6.26 -2.90
CA GLY A 130 -11.34 5.29 -3.95
C GLY A 130 -10.89 5.66 -5.35
N LEU A 131 -11.39 4.91 -6.34
CA LEU A 131 -11.14 5.17 -7.75
C LEU A 131 -12.35 5.80 -8.42
N ARG A 132 -12.08 6.68 -9.38
CA ARG A 132 -13.07 7.30 -10.26
C ARG A 132 -13.06 6.67 -11.65
N GLN A 133 -14.14 6.84 -12.39
CA GLN A 133 -14.12 6.59 -13.84
C GLN A 133 -13.03 7.43 -14.51
N GLY A 134 -12.35 6.86 -15.50
CA GLY A 134 -11.25 7.51 -16.21
C GLY A 134 -9.93 7.58 -15.42
N GLY A 135 -9.88 7.10 -14.17
CA GLY A 135 -8.62 6.96 -13.43
C GLY A 135 -7.74 5.85 -14.01
N ARG A 136 -6.43 6.03 -14.00
CA ARG A 136 -5.48 4.98 -14.40
C ARG A 136 -5.27 4.02 -13.25
N ILE A 137 -5.01 2.77 -13.61
CA ILE A 137 -4.78 1.71 -12.64
C ILE A 137 -3.78 0.68 -13.19
N ILE A 138 -2.85 0.31 -12.32
CA ILE A 138 -2.02 -0.88 -12.45
C ILE A 138 -2.52 -1.89 -11.42
N ALA A 139 -2.90 -3.08 -11.89
CA ALA A 139 -3.29 -4.18 -11.03
C ALA A 139 -2.44 -5.42 -11.33
N VAL A 140 -2.05 -6.12 -10.27
CA VAL A 140 -1.41 -7.42 -10.34
C VAL A 140 -2.32 -8.43 -9.68
N GLY A 141 -2.63 -9.50 -10.39
CA GLY A 141 -3.58 -10.50 -9.92
C GLY A 141 -3.44 -11.83 -10.62
N GLU A 142 -4.25 -12.79 -10.21
CA GLU A 142 -4.35 -14.09 -10.87
C GLU A 142 -5.54 -14.08 -11.83
N LYS A 143 -5.31 -14.50 -13.07
CA LYS A 143 -6.40 -14.65 -14.03
C LYS A 143 -7.13 -15.96 -13.77
N GLN A 144 -8.42 -15.89 -13.50
CA GLN A 144 -9.30 -17.05 -13.38
C GLN A 144 -10.53 -16.81 -14.27
N ASN A 145 -10.69 -17.64 -15.30
CA ASN A 145 -11.69 -17.43 -16.36
C ASN A 145 -11.50 -16.05 -17.03
N ASP A 146 -12.58 -15.27 -17.14
CA ASP A 146 -12.61 -13.94 -17.77
C ASP A 146 -12.34 -12.78 -16.78
N LYS A 147 -11.89 -13.10 -15.56
CA LYS A 147 -11.65 -12.11 -14.50
C LYS A 147 -10.23 -12.21 -13.96
N VAL A 148 -9.72 -11.08 -13.48
CA VAL A 148 -8.44 -10.98 -12.79
C VAL A 148 -8.71 -10.68 -11.31
N TYR A 149 -8.33 -11.60 -10.44
CA TYR A 149 -8.47 -11.43 -8.99
C TYR A 149 -7.26 -10.67 -8.47
N VAL A 150 -7.49 -9.43 -8.07
CA VAL A 150 -6.43 -8.46 -7.79
C VAL A 150 -5.81 -8.73 -6.43
N LYS A 151 -4.49 -8.96 -6.42
CA LYS A 151 -3.67 -9.06 -5.20
C LYS A 151 -3.09 -7.72 -4.79
N TYR A 152 -2.56 -6.98 -5.76
CA TYR A 152 -1.97 -5.67 -5.55
C TYR A 152 -2.49 -4.69 -6.59
N ALA A 153 -2.68 -3.44 -6.19
CA ALA A 153 -3.12 -2.39 -7.08
C ALA A 153 -2.53 -1.04 -6.70
N TYR A 154 -2.33 -0.23 -7.74
CA TYR A 154 -1.83 1.12 -7.69
C TYR A 154 -2.63 2.00 -8.65
N ALA A 155 -3.11 3.14 -8.19
CA ALA A 155 -3.88 4.07 -9.01
C ALA A 155 -2.96 5.10 -9.67
N GLY A 156 -2.54 4.85 -10.90
CA GLY A 156 -1.62 5.72 -11.63
C GLY A 156 -0.82 4.92 -12.65
N ASP A 157 0.39 5.39 -12.96
CA ASP A 157 1.26 4.77 -13.94
C ASP A 157 2.18 3.70 -13.34
N LEU A 158 2.60 2.75 -14.18
CA LEU A 158 3.52 1.67 -13.82
C LEU A 158 4.87 2.20 -13.32
N LYS A 159 5.38 3.26 -13.95
CA LYS A 159 6.66 3.87 -13.57
C LYS A 159 6.64 4.37 -12.13
N ASP A 160 5.58 5.07 -11.73
CA ASP A 160 5.47 5.61 -10.38
C ASP A 160 5.24 4.52 -9.35
N TYR A 161 4.53 3.45 -9.74
CA TYR A 161 4.38 2.29 -8.90
C TYR A 161 5.73 1.61 -8.60
N LEU A 162 6.56 1.40 -9.62
CA LEU A 162 7.91 0.84 -9.47
C LEU A 162 8.78 1.74 -8.59
N ASN A 163 8.78 3.05 -8.84
CA ASN A 163 9.51 4.02 -8.02
C ASN A 163 9.07 3.97 -6.55
N LEU A 164 7.76 3.89 -6.28
CA LEU A 164 7.23 3.80 -4.91
C LEU A 164 7.73 2.55 -4.17
N LEU A 165 7.82 1.41 -4.85
CA LEU A 165 8.32 0.17 -4.25
C LEU A 165 9.83 0.24 -3.99
N GLU A 166 10.60 0.80 -4.93
CA GLU A 166 12.04 1.00 -4.77
C GLU A 166 12.35 1.98 -3.62
N GLU A 167 11.67 3.13 -3.59
CA GLU A 167 11.81 4.11 -2.52
C GLU A 167 11.40 3.54 -1.16
N GLY A 168 10.30 2.78 -1.11
CA GLY A 168 9.86 2.11 0.11
C GLY A 168 10.91 1.15 0.66
N SER A 169 11.54 0.35 -0.20
CA SER A 169 12.63 -0.55 0.18
C SER A 169 13.87 0.23 0.64
N LYS A 170 14.25 1.29 -0.08
CA LYS A 170 15.39 2.14 0.24
C LYS A 170 15.23 2.84 1.59
N VAL A 171 14.07 3.45 1.85
CA VAL A 171 13.78 4.12 3.12
C VAL A 171 13.81 3.13 4.28
N LEU A 172 13.20 1.95 4.11
CA LEU A 172 13.22 0.90 5.12
C LEU A 172 14.66 0.49 5.47
N ASN A 173 15.49 0.26 4.46
CA ASN A 173 16.90 -0.09 4.64
C ASN A 173 17.68 1.01 5.37
N ILE A 174 17.50 2.28 4.97
CA ILE A 174 18.18 3.42 5.61
C ILE A 174 17.78 3.55 7.08
N VAL A 175 16.49 3.51 7.40
CA VAL A 175 16.01 3.63 8.78
C VAL A 175 16.56 2.50 9.65
N CYS A 176 16.50 1.25 9.17
CA CYS A 176 17.02 0.10 9.91
C CYS A 176 18.54 0.16 10.07
N ALA A 177 19.26 0.61 9.03
CA ALA A 177 20.72 0.79 9.09
C ALA A 177 21.12 1.85 10.11
N ILE A 178 20.42 3.00 10.17
CA ILE A 178 20.69 4.05 11.18
C ILE A 178 20.47 3.50 12.59
N LEU A 179 19.35 2.81 12.82
CA LEU A 179 19.06 2.21 14.13
C LEU A 179 20.13 1.18 14.54
N ALA A 180 20.57 0.33 13.61
CA ALA A 180 21.61 -0.65 13.87
C ALA A 180 22.98 0.00 14.09
N PHE A 181 23.32 1.02 13.30
CA PHE A 181 24.59 1.75 13.38
C PHE A 181 24.72 2.53 14.69
N ILE A 182 23.64 3.01 15.27
CA ILE A 182 23.65 3.65 16.60
C ILE A 182 23.56 2.60 17.71
N GLY A 183 22.69 1.59 17.55
CA GLY A 183 22.43 0.58 18.56
C GLY A 183 23.61 -0.35 18.84
N LEU A 184 24.31 -0.81 17.80
CA LEU A 184 25.41 -1.76 17.93
C LEU A 184 26.63 -1.18 18.68
N PRO A 185 27.14 0.03 18.37
CA PRO A 185 28.23 0.63 19.13
C PRO A 185 27.84 0.93 20.59
N LEU A 186 26.61 1.40 20.85
CA LEU A 186 26.14 1.65 22.22
C LEU A 186 26.07 0.36 23.04
N PHE A 187 25.61 -0.73 22.43
CA PHE A 187 25.60 -2.05 23.05
C PHE A 187 27.02 -2.54 23.34
N LEU A 188 27.90 -2.56 22.34
CA LEU A 188 29.29 -3.02 22.50
C LEU A 188 30.05 -2.18 23.53
N TRP A 189 29.89 -0.86 23.51
CA TRP A 189 30.51 0.02 24.50
C TRP A 189 29.97 -0.24 25.90
N GLY A 190 28.64 -0.44 26.04
CA GLY A 190 28.03 -0.81 27.32
C GLY A 190 28.55 -2.14 27.89
N VAL A 191 28.91 -3.08 27.02
CA VAL A 191 29.49 -4.38 27.40
C VAL A 191 30.99 -4.27 27.73
N ILE A 192 31.77 -3.48 26.97
CA ILE A 192 33.23 -3.34 27.15
C ILE A 192 33.58 -2.49 28.37
N LYS A 193 32.85 -1.39 28.61
CA LYS A 193 33.04 -0.51 29.79
C LYS A 193 32.10 -0.86 30.93
N LYS A 194 31.84 -2.16 31.15
CA LYS A 194 31.02 -2.63 32.27
C LYS A 194 31.69 -2.34 33.60
#